data_AF-A0A960E1J8-F1
#
_entry.id   AF-A0A960E1J8-F1
#
_cell.length_a   1.000
_cell.length_b   1.000
_cell.length_c   1.000
_cell.angle_alpha   90.00
_cell.angle_beta   90.00
_cell.angle_gamma   90.00
#
_symmetry.space_group_name_H-M   'P 1'
#
loop_
_entity.id
_entity.type
_entity.pdbx_description
1 polymer ?
#
loop_
_entity_poly.entity_id
_entity_poly.type
_entity_poly.pdbx_seq_one_letter_code
_entity_poly.pdbx_strand_id
1 'polypeptide(L)'
;PLDLSGVSGVTADEQARATDLVTEVEAAAPAFADVDAALEAGYVSVGDAFTGNEHLIDWANVVDDETLDVDRPEGLVYDVAPDGTRTLAAFLFLLPPGRTLNDPPSVGGTLTPWSLWGDLCLADGPEPELVGTADAAGSCPVGSERQTPSPALRVWVVRHPCGPFSELEGVGDESMGELLGACLHEHGL
;
A
#
# COMPACT_ATOMS: atom_id res chain seq x y z
N PRO A 1 -9.06 -3.90 -21.05
CA PRO A 1 -9.61 -4.56 -19.85
C PRO A 1 -8.48 -5.20 -19.04
N LEU A 2 -8.50 -5.04 -17.73
CA LEU A 2 -7.63 -5.80 -16.82
C LEU A 2 -7.96 -7.30 -17.00
N ASP A 3 -6.94 -8.14 -17.18
CA ASP A 3 -7.09 -9.59 -17.28
C ASP A 3 -6.28 -10.23 -16.15
N LEU A 4 -6.97 -10.72 -15.12
CA LEU A 4 -6.41 -11.44 -13.98
C LEU A 4 -6.58 -12.96 -14.11
N SER A 5 -6.95 -13.47 -15.29
CA SER A 5 -7.23 -14.89 -15.48
C SER A 5 -5.96 -15.75 -15.57
N GLY A 6 -6.10 -17.05 -15.32
CA GLY A 6 -5.03 -18.03 -15.53
C GLY A 6 -3.99 -18.15 -14.41
N VAL A 7 -4.20 -17.46 -13.28
CA VAL A 7 -3.34 -17.61 -12.09
C VAL A 7 -3.68 -18.93 -11.37
N SER A 8 -2.65 -19.75 -11.15
CA SER A 8 -2.80 -21.06 -10.52
C SER A 8 -3.30 -20.93 -9.09
N GLY A 9 -4.31 -21.74 -8.73
CA GLY A 9 -4.89 -21.75 -7.39
C GLY A 9 -5.97 -20.68 -7.14
N VAL A 10 -6.25 -19.82 -8.12
CA VAL A 10 -7.26 -18.77 -8.00
C VAL A 10 -8.57 -19.23 -8.63
N THR A 11 -9.65 -19.13 -7.86
CA THR A 11 -11.00 -19.43 -8.33
C THR A 11 -11.58 -18.28 -9.16
N ALA A 12 -12.60 -18.58 -9.98
CA ALA A 12 -13.29 -17.54 -10.75
C ALA A 12 -13.93 -16.46 -9.85
N ASP A 13 -14.43 -16.85 -8.68
CA ASP A 13 -15.04 -15.91 -7.73
C ASP A 13 -13.98 -15.00 -7.06
N GLU A 14 -12.80 -15.54 -6.74
CA GLU A 14 -11.67 -14.74 -6.27
C GLU A 14 -11.17 -13.77 -7.34
N GLN A 15 -11.05 -14.24 -8.58
CA GLN A 15 -10.69 -13.37 -9.71
C GLN A 15 -11.71 -12.24 -9.90
N ALA A 16 -13.01 -12.54 -9.78
CA ALA A 16 -14.07 -11.53 -9.88
C ALA A 16 -13.94 -10.48 -8.78
N ARG A 17 -13.84 -10.90 -7.50
CA ARG A 17 -13.66 -9.97 -6.37
C ARG A 17 -12.39 -9.12 -6.49
N ALA A 18 -11.28 -9.71 -6.94
CA ALA A 18 -10.04 -8.98 -7.18
C ALA A 18 -10.20 -7.95 -8.32
N THR A 19 -10.92 -8.30 -9.38
CA THR A 19 -11.21 -7.38 -10.50
C THR A 19 -12.11 -6.23 -10.05
N ASP A 20 -13.13 -6.54 -9.23
CA ASP A 20 -14.05 -5.55 -8.68
C ASP A 20 -13.28 -4.55 -7.79
N LEU A 21 -12.42 -5.02 -6.88
CA LEU A 21 -11.61 -4.15 -6.02
C LEU A 21 -10.70 -3.21 -6.83
N VAL A 22 -10.02 -3.69 -7.88
CA VAL A 22 -9.21 -2.81 -8.73
C VAL A 22 -10.08 -1.77 -9.42
N THR A 23 -11.25 -2.16 -9.92
CA THR A 23 -12.17 -1.24 -10.59
C THR A 23 -12.71 -0.17 -9.64
N GLU A 24 -13.01 -0.54 -8.40
CA GLU A 24 -13.47 0.38 -7.36
C GLU A 24 -12.36 1.36 -6.95
N VAL A 25 -11.13 0.88 -6.77
CA VAL A 25 -9.95 1.74 -6.51
C VAL A 25 -9.69 2.71 -7.66
N GLU A 26 -9.72 2.25 -8.91
CA GLU A 26 -9.58 3.12 -10.08
C GLU A 26 -10.67 4.21 -10.13
N ALA A 27 -11.90 3.88 -9.72
CA ALA A 27 -13.01 4.81 -9.68
C ALA A 27 -12.92 5.83 -8.52
N ALA A 28 -12.39 5.43 -7.36
CA ALA A 28 -12.21 6.26 -6.18
C ALA A 28 -10.97 7.17 -6.27
N ALA A 29 -9.93 6.74 -6.99
CA ALA A 29 -8.65 7.43 -7.11
C ALA A 29 -8.71 8.95 -7.40
N PRO A 30 -9.62 9.47 -8.25
CA PRO A 30 -9.72 10.92 -8.47
C PRO A 30 -10.00 11.74 -7.20
N ALA A 31 -10.64 11.16 -6.18
CA ALA A 31 -10.90 11.84 -4.90
C ALA A 31 -9.63 12.08 -4.07
N PHE A 32 -8.57 11.30 -4.31
CA PHE A 32 -7.31 11.34 -3.58
C PHE A 32 -6.15 11.85 -4.44
N ALA A 33 -6.42 12.38 -5.64
CA ALA A 33 -5.39 12.80 -6.57
C ALA A 33 -4.55 14.00 -6.08
N ASP A 34 -5.16 14.86 -5.25
CA ASP A 34 -4.49 16.02 -4.65
C ASP A 34 -3.94 15.66 -3.26
N VAL A 35 -2.61 15.65 -3.14
CA VAL A 35 -1.94 15.33 -1.88
C VAL A 35 -2.26 16.35 -0.78
N ASP A 36 -2.38 17.64 -1.11
CA ASP A 36 -2.63 18.67 -0.10
C ASP A 36 -4.03 18.48 0.49
N ALA A 37 -5.01 18.10 -0.35
CA ALA A 37 -6.34 17.73 0.11
C ALA A 37 -6.35 16.48 1.00
N ALA A 38 -5.52 15.47 0.69
CA ALA A 38 -5.38 14.29 1.54
C ALA A 38 -4.78 14.65 2.92
N LEU A 39 -3.73 15.49 2.95
CA LEU A 39 -3.15 15.98 4.20
C LEU A 39 -4.17 16.80 5.02
N GLU A 40 -4.95 17.65 4.38
CA GLU A 40 -6.04 18.41 5.03
C GLU A 40 -7.18 17.50 5.55
N ALA A 41 -7.39 16.34 4.91
CA ALA A 41 -8.39 15.36 5.32
C ALA A 41 -7.96 14.53 6.55
N GLY A 42 -6.67 14.59 6.96
CA GLY A 42 -6.16 13.91 8.14
C GLY A 42 -5.10 12.84 7.87
N TYR A 43 -4.73 12.61 6.60
CA TYR A 43 -3.61 11.74 6.29
C TYR A 43 -2.28 12.36 6.76
N VAL A 44 -1.39 11.52 7.27
CA VAL A 44 -0.07 11.91 7.76
C VAL A 44 1.01 11.26 6.89
N SER A 45 1.94 12.07 6.40
CA SER A 45 3.08 11.59 5.62
C SER A 45 3.99 10.69 6.45
N VAL A 46 4.50 9.64 5.80
CA VAL A 46 5.49 8.75 6.35
C VAL A 46 6.91 9.37 6.36
N GLY A 47 7.10 10.46 5.62
CA GLY A 47 8.40 11.13 5.49
C GLY A 47 9.40 10.36 4.61
N ASP A 48 8.92 9.42 3.82
CA ASP A 48 9.71 8.53 2.96
C ASP A 48 9.81 9.00 1.50
N ALA A 49 9.33 10.21 1.19
CA ALA A 49 9.35 10.82 -0.15
C ALA A 49 10.70 10.74 -0.88
N PHE A 50 11.81 10.68 -0.13
CA PHE A 50 13.17 10.56 -0.67
C PHE A 50 13.45 9.22 -1.38
N THR A 51 12.59 8.22 -1.20
CA THR A 51 12.68 6.91 -1.87
C THR A 51 12.17 6.94 -3.31
N GLY A 52 11.48 8.02 -3.70
CA GLY A 52 10.72 8.10 -4.95
C GLY A 52 9.25 7.78 -4.78
N ASN A 53 8.85 7.28 -3.62
CA ASN A 53 7.46 7.12 -3.20
C ASN A 53 7.23 7.82 -1.87
N GLU A 54 6.02 8.31 -1.64
CA GLU A 54 5.59 8.82 -0.34
C GLU A 54 4.31 8.13 0.10
N HIS A 55 4.36 7.54 1.29
CA HIS A 55 3.20 6.94 1.93
C HIS A 55 2.51 7.97 2.83
N LEU A 56 1.20 8.04 2.73
CA LEU A 56 0.33 8.84 3.59
C LEU A 56 -0.63 7.90 4.31
N ILE A 57 -0.75 8.01 5.65
CA ILE A 57 -1.58 7.12 6.47
C ILE A 57 -2.67 7.92 7.20
N ASP A 58 -3.90 7.41 7.18
CA ASP A 58 -4.98 7.88 8.04
C ASP A 58 -5.17 6.91 9.20
N TRP A 59 -4.64 7.28 10.37
CA TRP A 59 -4.71 6.45 11.58
C TRP A 59 -6.13 6.26 12.11
N ALA A 60 -7.07 7.16 11.80
CA ALA A 60 -8.46 6.99 12.21
C ALA A 60 -9.13 5.86 11.43
N ASN A 61 -8.83 5.74 10.13
CA ASN A 61 -9.30 4.64 9.30
C ASN A 61 -8.60 3.33 9.69
N VAL A 62 -7.29 3.34 10.00
CA VAL A 62 -6.55 2.12 10.44
C VAL A 62 -7.18 1.43 11.66
N VAL A 63 -7.79 2.18 12.57
CA VAL A 63 -8.38 1.66 13.80
C VAL A 63 -9.90 1.53 13.75
N ASP A 64 -10.51 1.77 12.59
CA ASP A 64 -11.94 1.56 12.42
C ASP A 64 -12.27 0.07 12.21
N ASP A 65 -13.56 -0.21 12.05
CA ASP A 65 -14.07 -1.58 11.87
C ASP A 65 -14.31 -1.93 10.39
N GLU A 66 -13.81 -1.12 9.47
CA GLU A 66 -13.93 -1.29 8.03
C GLU A 66 -12.66 -1.90 7.44
N THR A 67 -12.77 -2.47 6.25
CA THR A 67 -11.66 -3.17 5.62
C THR A 67 -11.90 -3.14 4.12
N LEU A 68 -10.91 -2.64 3.37
CA LEU A 68 -11.02 -2.44 1.93
C LEU A 68 -12.13 -1.45 1.55
N ASP A 69 -12.40 -0.44 2.40
CA ASP A 69 -13.27 0.69 2.03
C ASP A 69 -12.49 1.66 1.13
N VAL A 70 -12.81 1.66 -0.16
CA VAL A 70 -12.15 2.53 -1.16
C VAL A 70 -12.46 4.01 -0.95
N ASP A 71 -13.53 4.36 -0.22
CA ASP A 71 -13.87 5.76 0.07
C ASP A 71 -13.11 6.28 1.30
N ARG A 72 -12.53 5.39 2.11
CA ARG A 72 -11.72 5.68 3.30
C ARG A 72 -10.52 4.72 3.42
N PRO A 73 -9.58 4.75 2.46
CA PRO A 73 -8.42 3.87 2.53
C PRO A 73 -7.55 4.24 3.74
N GLU A 74 -6.96 3.23 4.38
CA GLU A 74 -6.08 3.45 5.52
C GLU A 74 -4.75 4.12 5.12
N GLY A 75 -4.34 3.98 3.86
CA GLY A 75 -3.16 4.64 3.33
C GLY A 75 -3.21 4.90 1.83
N LEU A 76 -2.39 5.86 1.41
CA LEU A 76 -2.21 6.30 0.03
C LEU A 76 -0.71 6.26 -0.30
N VAL A 77 -0.38 5.91 -1.53
CA VAL A 77 1.00 5.91 -2.04
C VAL A 77 1.07 6.87 -3.21
N TYR A 78 1.97 7.84 -3.13
CA TYR A 78 2.25 8.78 -4.21
C TYR A 78 3.61 8.47 -4.82
N ASP A 79 3.72 8.53 -6.14
CA ASP A 79 5.00 8.66 -6.83
C ASP A 79 5.50 10.10 -6.67
N VAL A 80 6.78 10.26 -6.31
CA VAL A 80 7.43 11.56 -6.08
C VAL A 80 8.43 11.80 -7.20
N ALA A 81 8.12 12.76 -8.07
CA ALA A 81 9.00 13.19 -9.14
C ALA A 81 10.23 13.97 -8.59
N PRO A 82 11.33 14.08 -9.36
CA PRO A 82 12.52 14.83 -8.93
C PRO A 82 12.30 16.30 -8.58
N ASP A 83 11.22 16.91 -9.10
CA ASP A 83 10.82 18.29 -8.78
C ASP A 83 9.91 18.39 -7.54
N GLY A 84 9.59 17.25 -6.91
CA GLY A 84 8.74 17.13 -5.73
C GLY A 84 7.25 16.98 -6.04
N THR A 85 6.86 16.92 -7.32
CA THR A 85 5.48 16.67 -7.71
C THR A 85 5.05 15.27 -7.26
N ARG A 86 3.85 15.17 -6.68
CA ARG A 86 3.27 13.92 -6.21
C ARG A 86 2.11 13.51 -7.10
N THR A 87 2.09 12.24 -7.49
CA THR A 87 0.99 11.65 -8.28
C THR A 87 0.50 10.41 -7.55
N LEU A 88 -0.80 10.30 -7.33
CA LEU A 88 -1.37 9.11 -6.68
C LEU A 88 -1.07 7.86 -7.52
N ALA A 89 -0.41 6.89 -6.89
CA ALA A 89 0.06 5.68 -7.54
C ALA A 89 -0.71 4.44 -7.07
N ALA A 90 -0.99 4.35 -5.77
CA ALA A 90 -1.62 3.20 -5.15
C ALA A 90 -2.45 3.56 -3.91
N PHE A 91 -3.38 2.68 -3.57
CA PHE A 91 -4.04 2.62 -2.27
C PHE A 91 -3.33 1.55 -1.43
N LEU A 92 -3.19 1.80 -0.14
CA LEU A 92 -2.64 0.88 0.84
C LEU A 92 -3.73 0.56 1.87
N PHE A 93 -4.27 -0.65 1.83
CA PHE A 93 -5.25 -1.10 2.80
C PHE A 93 -4.57 -1.80 3.97
N LEU A 94 -4.82 -1.36 5.19
CA LEU A 94 -4.20 -1.88 6.40
C LEU A 94 -5.27 -2.59 7.24
N LEU A 95 -4.99 -3.81 7.69
CA LEU A 95 -5.86 -4.44 8.68
C LEU A 95 -5.62 -3.83 10.06
N PRO A 96 -6.68 -3.74 10.89
CA PRO A 96 -6.56 -3.18 12.23
C PRO A 96 -5.59 -3.98 13.10
N PRO A 97 -4.98 -3.33 14.12
CA PRO A 97 -4.02 -3.97 15.01
C PRO A 97 -4.53 -5.30 15.61
N GLY A 98 -3.67 -6.32 15.61
CA GLY A 98 -4.00 -7.66 16.13
C GLY A 98 -4.51 -8.65 15.08
N ARG A 99 -4.78 -8.21 13.85
CA ARG A 99 -4.99 -9.10 12.70
C ARG A 99 -3.65 -9.69 12.23
N THR A 100 -3.71 -10.85 11.60
CA THR A 100 -2.50 -11.60 11.16
C THR A 100 -2.67 -12.10 9.73
N LEU A 101 -1.55 -12.38 9.06
CA LEU A 101 -1.52 -12.99 7.72
C LEU A 101 -2.08 -14.43 7.66
N ASN A 102 -2.45 -15.04 8.79
CA ASN A 102 -3.01 -16.39 8.79
C ASN A 102 -4.46 -16.45 8.30
N ASP A 103 -5.18 -15.32 8.34
CA ASP A 103 -6.59 -15.23 7.91
C ASP A 103 -6.89 -13.82 7.35
N PRO A 104 -6.25 -13.44 6.23
CA PRO A 104 -6.56 -12.17 5.59
C PRO A 104 -7.93 -12.23 4.91
N PRO A 105 -8.59 -11.08 4.67
CA PRO A 105 -9.81 -11.03 3.86
C PRO A 105 -9.64 -11.79 2.53
N SER A 106 -10.59 -12.68 2.24
CA SER A 106 -10.58 -13.48 1.00
C SER A 106 -11.06 -12.64 -0.18
N VAL A 107 -10.15 -11.85 -0.75
CA VAL A 107 -10.41 -11.08 -1.98
C VAL A 107 -10.05 -11.91 -3.20
N GLY A 108 -8.75 -12.07 -3.49
CA GLY A 108 -8.24 -12.68 -4.73
C GLY A 108 -7.45 -13.96 -4.55
N GLY A 109 -7.45 -14.57 -3.36
CA GLY A 109 -6.57 -15.70 -3.07
C GLY A 109 -5.10 -15.30 -3.24
N THR A 110 -4.34 -16.06 -4.03
CA THR A 110 -2.93 -15.75 -4.33
C THR A 110 -2.71 -14.53 -5.23
N LEU A 111 -3.77 -13.93 -5.81
CA LEU A 111 -3.66 -12.66 -6.56
C LEU A 111 -3.42 -11.45 -5.67
N THR A 112 -3.85 -11.52 -4.41
CA THR A 112 -3.80 -10.39 -3.47
C THR A 112 -2.81 -10.73 -2.38
N PRO A 113 -1.49 -10.59 -2.62
CA PRO A 113 -0.49 -10.84 -1.60
C PRO A 113 -0.66 -9.80 -0.50
N TRP A 114 -0.95 -10.29 0.70
CA TRP A 114 -0.91 -9.50 1.92
C TRP A 114 0.49 -9.63 2.52
N SER A 115 1.12 -8.50 2.84
CA SER A 115 2.42 -8.43 3.52
C SER A 115 2.30 -7.72 4.85
N LEU A 116 3.30 -7.84 5.71
CA LEU A 116 3.35 -7.06 6.94
C LEU A 116 3.97 -5.70 6.65
N TRP A 117 3.20 -4.66 6.93
CA TRP A 117 3.68 -3.28 6.94
C TRP A 117 3.88 -2.84 8.39
N GLY A 118 5.07 -2.40 8.75
CA GLY A 118 5.38 -2.15 10.17
C GLY A 118 6.84 -1.95 10.50
N ASP A 119 7.60 -1.32 9.61
CA ASP A 119 8.91 -0.76 9.93
C ASP A 119 8.82 0.70 10.38
N LEU A 120 7.62 1.25 10.58
CA LEU A 120 7.45 2.61 11.09
C LEU A 120 7.90 2.78 12.53
N CYS A 121 8.48 3.94 12.83
CA CYS A 121 8.87 4.38 14.16
C CYS A 121 8.04 5.59 14.59
N LEU A 122 7.22 5.39 15.61
CA LEU A 122 6.28 6.38 16.13
C LEU A 122 6.80 6.95 17.44
N ALA A 123 6.83 8.28 17.57
CA ALA A 123 7.10 8.94 18.85
C ALA A 123 6.01 8.65 19.87
N ASP A 124 6.41 8.58 21.14
CA ASP A 124 5.49 8.40 22.26
C ASP A 124 4.54 9.60 22.40
N GLY A 125 3.22 9.35 22.43
CA GLY A 125 2.21 10.39 22.57
C GLY A 125 0.77 9.86 22.56
N PRO A 126 -0.23 10.69 22.92
CA PRO A 126 -1.64 10.34 22.79
C PRO A 126 -2.07 10.21 21.31
N GLU A 127 -1.38 10.90 20.41
CA GLU A 127 -1.45 10.74 18.96
C GLU A 127 -0.01 10.43 18.51
N PRO A 128 0.32 9.16 18.23
CA PRO A 128 1.68 8.78 17.87
C PRO A 128 2.12 9.48 16.58
N GLU A 129 3.12 10.35 16.66
CA GLU A 129 3.69 11.05 15.51
C GLU A 129 4.74 10.17 14.84
N LEU A 130 4.72 10.06 13.52
CA LEU A 130 5.77 9.34 12.83
C LEU A 130 7.08 10.13 12.81
N VAL A 131 8.16 9.49 13.27
CA VAL A 131 9.51 10.09 13.29
C VAL A 131 10.49 9.44 12.31
N GLY A 132 10.06 8.41 11.59
CA GLY A 132 10.82 7.74 10.53
C GLY A 132 10.55 6.24 10.46
N THR A 133 11.47 5.49 9.85
CA THR A 133 11.45 4.03 9.79
C THR A 133 12.57 3.40 10.62
N ALA A 134 12.40 2.14 10.95
CA ALA A 134 13.37 1.34 11.68
C ALA A 134 14.59 1.09 10.80
N ASP A 135 15.77 1.11 11.41
CA ASP A 135 17.00 0.78 10.70
C ASP A 135 17.06 -0.71 10.28
N ALA A 136 18.12 -1.10 9.58
CA ALA A 136 18.32 -2.49 9.16
C ALA A 136 18.41 -3.50 10.32
N ALA A 137 18.65 -3.04 11.55
CA ALA A 137 18.63 -3.86 12.76
C ALA A 137 17.24 -3.88 13.44
N GLY A 138 16.25 -3.18 12.87
CA GLY A 138 14.90 -3.05 13.40
C GLY A 138 14.78 -2.06 14.56
N SER A 139 15.76 -1.17 14.74
CA SER A 139 15.80 -0.19 15.82
C SER A 139 15.23 1.16 15.38
N CYS A 140 14.44 1.77 16.26
CA CYS A 140 13.88 3.10 16.06
C CYS A 140 14.75 4.21 16.66
N PRO A 141 14.64 5.46 16.16
CA PRO A 141 15.24 6.62 16.80
C PRO A 141 14.89 6.71 18.30
N VAL A 142 15.80 7.26 19.11
CA VAL A 142 15.58 7.41 20.56
C VAL A 142 14.32 8.26 20.81
N GLY A 143 13.42 7.74 21.65
CA GLY A 143 12.13 8.39 21.95
C GLY A 143 11.00 7.99 21.01
N SER A 144 11.18 6.91 20.24
CA SER A 144 10.15 6.31 19.42
C SER A 144 10.13 4.80 19.54
N GLU A 145 8.95 4.22 19.32
CA GLU A 145 8.71 2.79 19.31
C GLU A 145 8.34 2.32 17.91
N ARG A 146 8.74 1.10 17.59
CA ARG A 146 8.35 0.48 16.34
C ARG A 146 6.86 0.16 16.38
N GLN A 147 6.13 0.58 15.37
CA GLN A 147 4.73 0.22 15.20
C GLN A 147 4.59 -1.31 15.19
N THR A 148 3.53 -1.83 15.81
CA THR A 148 3.15 -3.23 15.61
C THR A 148 2.79 -3.44 14.14
N PRO A 149 3.43 -4.39 13.43
CA PRO A 149 3.12 -4.59 12.02
C PRO A 149 1.68 -5.01 11.79
N SER A 150 1.05 -4.40 10.79
CA SER A 150 -0.28 -4.74 10.31
C SER A 150 -0.20 -5.41 8.95
N PRO A 151 -1.01 -6.45 8.67
CA PRO A 151 -1.21 -6.92 7.30
C PRO A 151 -1.67 -5.77 6.41
N ALA A 152 -1.03 -5.63 5.25
CA ALA A 152 -1.32 -4.62 4.27
C ALA A 152 -1.54 -5.24 2.89
N LEU A 153 -2.45 -4.65 2.12
CA LEU A 153 -2.67 -4.96 0.71
C LEU A 153 -2.52 -3.67 -0.10
N ARG A 154 -1.60 -3.68 -1.07
CA ARG A 154 -1.45 -2.59 -2.01
C ARG A 154 -2.30 -2.82 -3.26
N VAL A 155 -2.96 -1.77 -3.73
CA VAL A 155 -3.72 -1.78 -4.98
C VAL A 155 -3.29 -0.59 -5.84
N TRP A 156 -2.63 -0.86 -6.97
CA TRP A 156 -2.11 0.15 -7.88
C TRP A 156 -3.22 0.73 -8.77
N VAL A 157 -3.33 2.07 -8.77
CA VAL A 157 -4.23 2.85 -9.63
C VAL A 157 -3.65 2.95 -11.04
N VAL A 158 -2.32 3.12 -11.13
CA VAL A 158 -1.59 3.10 -12.39
C VAL A 158 -1.27 1.67 -12.80
N ARG A 159 -1.13 1.40 -14.11
CA ARG A 159 -0.74 0.07 -14.59
C ARG A 159 0.68 -0.25 -14.12
N HIS A 160 0.78 -1.01 -13.04
CA HIS A 160 2.04 -1.50 -12.52
C HIS A 160 2.56 -2.69 -13.35
N PRO A 161 3.86 -2.73 -13.75
CA PRO A 161 4.42 -3.80 -14.59
C PRO A 161 4.26 -5.21 -14.01
N CYS A 162 4.26 -5.34 -12.67
CA CYS A 162 4.06 -6.61 -11.98
C CYS A 162 2.59 -6.89 -11.62
N GLY A 163 1.65 -6.10 -12.13
CA GLY A 163 0.21 -6.27 -11.88
C GLY A 163 -0.33 -5.39 -10.74
N PRO A 164 -1.67 -5.27 -10.63
CA PRO A 164 -2.33 -4.28 -9.78
C PRO A 164 -2.19 -4.52 -8.28
N PHE A 165 -1.75 -5.71 -7.85
CA PHE A 165 -1.55 -6.06 -6.44
C PHE A 165 -0.08 -6.27 -6.08
N SER A 166 0.85 -5.75 -6.88
CA SER A 166 2.27 -5.93 -6.61
C SER A 166 2.71 -5.26 -5.31
N GLU A 167 3.53 -5.96 -4.53
CA GLU A 167 4.19 -5.41 -3.35
C GLU A 167 5.38 -4.50 -3.69
N LEU A 168 5.84 -4.53 -4.95
CA LEU A 168 6.97 -3.72 -5.41
C LEU A 168 6.55 -2.27 -5.62
N GLU A 169 7.37 -1.35 -5.12
CA GLU A 169 7.24 0.10 -5.29
C GLU A 169 8.24 0.59 -6.35
N GLY A 170 7.95 1.74 -6.96
CA GLY A 170 8.83 2.40 -7.91
C GLY A 170 8.63 1.96 -9.35
N VAL A 171 7.81 2.73 -10.07
CA VAL A 171 7.82 2.77 -11.55
C VAL A 171 8.03 4.22 -11.98
N GLY A 172 9.23 4.75 -11.72
CA GLY A 172 9.73 5.83 -12.58
C GLY A 172 9.87 5.29 -14.00
N ASP A 173 9.48 6.08 -15.01
CA ASP A 173 9.38 5.75 -16.45
C ASP A 173 10.59 5.04 -17.12
N GLU A 174 11.70 4.80 -16.41
CA GLU A 174 12.99 4.40 -16.98
C GLU A 174 13.49 2.97 -16.64
N SER A 175 12.75 2.12 -15.90
CA SER A 175 13.29 0.80 -15.47
C SER A 175 12.46 -0.46 -15.80
N MET A 176 11.59 -0.44 -16.81
CA MET A 176 10.78 -1.62 -17.20
C MET A 176 11.59 -2.92 -17.45
N GLY A 177 12.86 -2.82 -17.87
CA GLY A 177 13.69 -3.99 -18.20
C GLY A 177 14.25 -4.77 -16.99
N GLU A 178 14.54 -4.08 -15.88
CA GLU A 178 15.09 -4.70 -14.67
C GLU A 178 13.96 -5.21 -13.75
N LEU A 179 12.82 -4.51 -13.75
CA LEU A 179 11.61 -4.88 -13.02
C LEU A 179 10.95 -6.17 -13.51
N LEU A 180 10.96 -6.47 -14.82
CA LEU A 180 10.44 -7.75 -15.32
C LEU A 180 11.18 -8.95 -14.71
N GLY A 181 12.47 -8.82 -14.42
CA GLY A 181 13.24 -9.85 -13.71
C GLY A 181 12.84 -10.00 -12.24
N ALA A 182 12.48 -8.89 -11.58
CA ALA A 182 12.00 -8.87 -10.20
C ALA A 182 10.58 -9.45 -10.07
N CYS A 183 9.66 -9.11 -11.00
CA CYS A 183 8.31 -9.69 -11.00
C CYS A 183 8.34 -11.24 -11.12
N LEU A 184 9.31 -11.78 -11.87
CA LEU A 184 9.51 -13.22 -12.05
C LEU A 184 10.11 -13.91 -10.81
N HIS A 185 10.90 -13.19 -10.00
CA HIS A 185 11.56 -13.78 -8.84
C HIS A 185 10.60 -13.99 -7.65
N GLU A 186 9.59 -13.12 -7.50
CA GLU A 186 8.61 -13.23 -6.41
C GLU A 186 7.44 -14.17 -6.72
N HIS A 187 7.13 -14.40 -8.00
CA HIS A 187 6.02 -15.27 -8.41
C HIS A 187 6.44 -16.67 -8.87
N GLY A 188 7.72 -17.03 -8.75
CA GLY A 188 8.18 -18.42 -8.86
C GLY A 188 7.69 -19.18 -10.09
N LEU A 189 7.99 -18.65 -11.30
CA LEU A 189 7.92 -19.42 -12.55
C LEU A 189 9.29 -20.00 -12.92
#